data_AF-A0A7J4JQP5-F1
#
_entry.id   AF-A0A7J4JQP5-F1
#
_cell.length_a   1.000
_cell.length_b   1.000
_cell.length_c   1.000
_cell.angle_alpha   90.00
_cell.angle_beta   90.00
_cell.angle_gamma   90.00
#
_symmetry.space_group_name_H-M   'P 1'
#
loop_
_entity.id
_entity.type
_entity.pdbx_description
1 polymer ?
#
loop_
_entity_poly.entity_id
_entity_poly.type
_entity_poly.pdbx_seq_one_letter_code
_entity_poly.pdbx_strand_id
1 'polypeptide(L)'
;MAVKLFRKLGAKVVPLYCEPDGTFPNHLPDPSKQENLVDLQKKVLAERADLGIAYDGDGDRAVFVDEKGKIISSDAANVLFIREVLESLPRGETVGFELRCSMAVAEEIASLGGIPFETRAGRIAVRETIREGAVFACETTGHVCFAENNGFDDGLFASAKLAWLVKSKAAAASKLAASVKTYFSTRELRIPCEIKDEAVETVKKSLSSQNLKLSTADGVKYADASAWGLVRASQTEPLLSARFEGKTQKDLQSVYDLFARAFPASIKLPSLESIMQN
;
A
#
# COMPACT_ATOMS: atom_id res chain seq x y z
N MET A 1 8.99 6.72 -20.69
CA MET A 1 7.96 7.78 -20.79
C MET A 1 8.09 8.83 -19.67
N ALA A 2 8.19 8.41 -18.40
CA ALA A 2 8.24 9.29 -17.23
C ALA A 2 9.28 10.44 -17.30
N VAL A 3 10.52 10.16 -17.72
CA VAL A 3 11.57 11.20 -17.85
C VAL A 3 11.13 12.36 -18.75
N LYS A 4 10.47 12.05 -19.88
CA LYS A 4 9.96 13.07 -20.81
C LYS A 4 8.81 13.87 -20.18
N LEU A 5 7.90 13.19 -19.47
CA LEU A 5 6.80 13.83 -18.76
C LEU A 5 7.31 14.84 -17.73
N PHE A 6 8.18 14.42 -16.82
CA PHE A 6 8.67 15.29 -15.75
C PHE A 6 9.50 16.48 -16.24
N ARG A 7 10.31 16.29 -17.30
CA ARG A 7 11.00 17.41 -17.96
C ARG A 7 10.02 18.42 -18.55
N LYS A 8 8.92 17.95 -19.16
CA LYS A 8 7.84 18.84 -19.67
C LYS A 8 7.12 19.58 -18.55
N LEU A 9 6.96 18.96 -17.38
CA LEU A 9 6.41 19.59 -16.17
C LEU A 9 7.40 20.56 -15.49
N GLY A 10 8.60 20.73 -16.04
CA GLY A 10 9.62 21.66 -15.56
C GLY A 10 10.53 21.11 -14.46
N ALA A 11 10.51 19.80 -14.19
CA ALA A 11 11.39 19.19 -13.21
C ALA A 11 12.80 18.95 -13.77
N LYS A 12 13.81 19.09 -12.92
CA LYS A 12 15.16 18.57 -13.18
C LYS A 12 15.14 17.06 -12.91
N VAL A 13 15.33 16.25 -13.95
CA VAL A 13 15.22 14.79 -13.87
C VAL A 13 16.60 14.14 -13.99
N VAL A 14 16.97 13.35 -12.98
CA VAL A 14 18.12 12.45 -13.00
C VAL A 14 17.62 11.03 -13.31
N PRO A 15 17.85 10.50 -14.53
CA PRO A 15 17.40 9.17 -14.88
C PRO A 15 18.25 8.10 -14.18
N LEU A 16 17.60 7.01 -13.76
CA LEU A 16 18.23 5.79 -13.26
C LEU A 16 17.57 4.61 -13.97
N TYR A 17 18.35 3.80 -14.68
CA TYR A 17 17.89 2.62 -15.44
C TYR A 17 16.69 2.88 -16.39
N CYS A 18 16.64 4.06 -17.02
CA CYS A 18 15.50 4.48 -17.84
C CYS A 18 15.56 4.06 -19.32
N GLU A 19 16.62 3.37 -19.74
CA GLU A 19 16.74 2.81 -21.08
C GLU A 19 16.04 1.43 -21.12
N PRO A 20 15.08 1.20 -22.03
CA PRO A 20 14.37 -0.08 -22.09
C PRO A 20 15.32 -1.25 -22.43
N ASP A 21 15.43 -2.20 -21.51
CA ASP A 21 16.19 -3.44 -21.69
C ASP A 21 15.43 -4.61 -21.02
N GLY A 22 14.91 -5.53 -21.84
CA GLY A 22 14.12 -6.69 -21.39
C GLY A 22 14.93 -7.79 -20.70
N THR A 23 16.26 -7.68 -20.67
CA THR A 23 17.12 -8.58 -19.88
C THR A 23 17.21 -8.16 -18.40
N PHE A 24 16.72 -6.96 -18.07
CA PHE A 24 16.76 -6.36 -16.73
C PHE A 24 18.14 -6.48 -16.06
N PRO A 25 19.21 -5.90 -16.66
CA PRO A 25 20.60 -6.17 -16.27
C PRO A 25 20.99 -5.57 -14.91
N ASN A 26 20.14 -4.74 -14.30
CA ASN A 26 20.42 -4.06 -13.02
C ASN A 26 19.68 -4.75 -11.87
N HIS A 27 18.36 -4.64 -11.85
CA HIS A 27 17.45 -5.33 -10.95
C HIS A 27 16.09 -5.52 -11.64
N LEU A 28 15.23 -6.38 -11.09
CA LEU A 28 13.88 -6.53 -11.61
C LEU A 28 13.06 -5.24 -11.38
N PRO A 29 12.20 -4.84 -12.31
CA PRO A 29 11.34 -3.67 -12.17
C PRO A 29 10.12 -4.03 -11.30
N ASP A 30 10.36 -4.32 -10.03
CA ASP A 30 9.33 -4.59 -9.03
C ASP A 30 9.57 -3.71 -7.80
N PRO A 31 8.99 -2.49 -7.77
CA PRO A 31 9.24 -1.52 -6.71
C PRO A 31 8.57 -1.90 -5.38
N SER A 32 7.76 -2.97 -5.34
CA SER A 32 7.20 -3.50 -4.10
C SER A 32 8.25 -4.18 -3.20
N LYS A 33 9.41 -4.52 -3.78
CA LYS A 33 10.54 -5.14 -3.09
C LYS A 33 11.57 -4.08 -2.69
N GLN A 34 11.89 -4.00 -1.40
CA GLN A 34 12.80 -2.98 -0.88
C GLN A 34 14.20 -3.08 -1.49
N GLU A 35 14.69 -4.27 -1.79
CA GLU A 35 15.99 -4.49 -2.43
C GLU A 35 16.11 -3.78 -3.79
N ASN A 36 15.00 -3.62 -4.52
CA ASN A 36 14.96 -2.94 -5.82
C ASN A 36 14.93 -1.40 -5.70
N LEU A 37 14.82 -0.86 -4.48
CA LEU A 37 14.78 0.60 -4.24
C LEU A 37 16.12 1.15 -3.72
N VAL A 38 17.07 0.28 -3.38
CA VAL A 38 18.34 0.65 -2.74
C VAL A 38 19.12 1.68 -3.57
N ASP A 39 19.20 1.48 -4.89
CA ASP A 39 19.94 2.39 -5.76
C ASP A 39 19.21 3.71 -5.96
N LEU A 40 17.88 3.71 -5.98
CA LEU A 40 17.08 4.94 -5.97
C LEU A 40 17.31 5.74 -4.69
N GLN A 41 17.29 5.09 -3.52
CA GLN A 41 17.53 5.74 -2.23
C GLN A 41 18.91 6.40 -2.19
N LYS A 42 19.95 5.68 -2.63
CA LYS A 42 21.32 6.24 -2.73
C LYS A 42 21.37 7.41 -3.71
N LYS A 43 20.70 7.30 -4.86
CA LYS A 43 20.71 8.33 -5.90
C LYS A 43 20.01 9.61 -5.43
N VAL A 44 18.89 9.49 -4.73
CA VAL A 44 18.19 10.63 -4.12
C VAL A 44 19.11 11.41 -3.19
N LEU A 45 19.81 10.71 -2.28
CA LEU A 45 20.75 11.33 -1.36
C LEU A 45 21.95 11.98 -2.08
N ALA A 46 22.52 11.29 -3.06
CA ALA A 46 23.69 11.78 -3.80
C ALA A 46 23.38 13.04 -4.61
N GLU A 47 22.20 13.09 -5.25
CA GLU A 47 21.78 14.21 -6.09
C GLU A 47 21.08 15.32 -5.29
N ARG A 48 20.82 15.08 -4.00
CA ARG A 48 19.96 15.93 -3.14
C ARG A 48 18.60 16.18 -3.80
N ALA A 49 18.01 15.12 -4.36
CA ALA A 49 16.74 15.20 -5.06
C ALA A 49 15.57 15.37 -4.06
N ASP A 50 14.55 16.13 -4.45
CA ASP A 50 13.36 16.37 -3.61
C ASP A 50 12.43 15.14 -3.50
N LEU A 51 12.50 14.25 -4.48
CA LEU A 51 11.66 13.05 -4.59
C LEU A 51 12.31 12.01 -5.51
N GLY A 52 12.35 10.76 -5.08
CA GLY A 52 12.65 9.58 -5.89
C GLY A 52 11.38 8.83 -6.28
N ILE A 53 11.33 8.29 -7.50
CA ILE A 53 10.18 7.58 -8.03
C ILE A 53 10.65 6.32 -8.75
N ALA A 54 10.13 5.16 -8.34
CA ALA A 54 10.35 3.88 -8.99
C ALA A 54 9.05 3.37 -9.61
N TYR A 55 9.15 2.76 -10.80
CA TYR A 55 8.05 2.16 -11.53
C TYR A 55 8.26 0.65 -11.64
N ASP A 56 7.17 -0.08 -11.86
CA ASP A 56 7.28 -1.45 -12.34
C ASP A 56 7.39 -1.52 -13.87
N GLY A 57 7.44 -2.74 -14.41
CA GLY A 57 7.83 -3.00 -15.80
C GLY A 57 6.93 -2.35 -16.85
N ASP A 58 5.63 -2.25 -16.61
CA ASP A 58 4.65 -1.59 -17.50
C ASP A 58 4.20 -0.21 -16.99
N GLY A 59 4.54 0.16 -15.75
CA GLY A 59 4.41 1.51 -15.21
C GLY A 59 3.04 1.84 -14.65
N ASP A 60 2.20 0.84 -14.37
CA ASP A 60 0.91 1.03 -13.71
C ASP A 60 1.04 1.22 -12.18
N ARG A 61 2.22 0.89 -11.61
CA ARG A 61 2.57 1.14 -10.21
C ARG A 61 3.68 2.17 -10.05
N ALA A 62 3.63 2.91 -8.95
CA ALA A 62 4.70 3.79 -8.51
C ALA A 62 4.97 3.65 -7.00
N VAL A 63 6.25 3.65 -6.62
CA VAL A 63 6.71 3.74 -5.23
C VAL A 63 7.65 4.93 -5.09
N PHE A 64 7.54 5.61 -3.95
CA PHE A 64 8.18 6.90 -3.73
C PHE A 64 9.26 6.83 -2.65
N VAL A 65 10.30 7.61 -2.84
CA VAL A 65 11.39 7.80 -1.88
C VAL A 65 11.48 9.29 -1.57
N ASP A 66 11.45 9.65 -0.29
CA ASP A 66 11.56 11.05 0.15
C ASP A 66 12.98 11.61 -0.02
N GLU A 67 13.15 12.91 0.20
CA GLU A 67 14.43 13.60 0.04
C GLU A 67 15.52 13.14 1.03
N LYS A 68 15.16 12.33 2.03
CA LYS A 68 16.06 11.71 3.02
C LYS A 68 16.40 10.27 2.65
N GLY A 69 16.02 9.82 1.46
CA GLY A 69 16.26 8.46 0.98
C GLY A 69 15.40 7.42 1.69
N LYS A 70 14.30 7.81 2.37
CA LYS A 70 13.37 6.87 3.00
C LYS A 70 12.22 6.56 2.06
N ILE A 71 11.80 5.30 2.04
CA ILE A 71 10.62 4.88 1.28
C ILE A 71 9.38 5.50 1.95
N ILE A 72 8.56 6.18 1.15
CA ILE A 72 7.24 6.64 1.58
C ILE A 72 6.32 5.42 1.51
N SER A 73 5.70 5.06 2.64
CA SER A 73 4.80 3.90 2.67
C SER A 73 3.61 4.11 1.74
N SER A 74 3.09 3.02 1.16
CA SER A 74 1.91 3.08 0.30
C SER A 74 0.71 3.69 1.03
N ASP A 75 0.53 3.36 2.31
CA ASP A 75 -0.52 3.97 3.15
C ASP A 75 -0.37 5.50 3.25
N ALA A 76 0.87 6.00 3.43
CA ALA A 76 1.12 7.44 3.48
C ALA A 76 0.90 8.11 2.13
N ALA A 77 1.38 7.51 1.03
CA ALA A 77 1.13 8.03 -0.31
C ALA A 77 -0.37 8.06 -0.64
N ASN A 78 -1.10 6.99 -0.31
CA ASN A 78 -2.54 6.88 -0.50
C ASN A 78 -3.28 7.98 0.27
N VAL A 79 -2.95 8.21 1.56
CA VAL A 79 -3.55 9.30 2.34
C VAL A 79 -3.28 10.67 1.71
N LEU A 80 -2.07 10.92 1.20
CA LEU A 80 -1.77 12.19 0.53
C LEU A 80 -2.61 12.40 -0.74
N PHE A 81 -2.84 11.34 -1.52
CA PHE A 81 -3.74 11.40 -2.68
C PHE A 81 -5.19 11.60 -2.26
N ILE A 82 -5.65 10.90 -1.21
CA ILE A 82 -7.02 11.03 -0.68
C ILE A 82 -7.30 12.46 -0.23
N ARG A 83 -6.34 13.08 0.49
CA ARG A 83 -6.44 14.49 0.89
C ARG A 83 -6.59 15.40 -0.32
N GLU A 84 -5.76 15.22 -1.35
CA GLU A 84 -5.83 16.04 -2.57
C GLU A 84 -7.15 15.90 -3.31
N VAL A 85 -7.62 14.65 -3.48
CA VAL A 85 -8.88 14.35 -4.16
C VAL A 85 -10.06 14.94 -3.40
N LEU A 86 -10.17 14.65 -2.09
CA LEU A 86 -11.32 15.08 -1.29
C LEU A 86 -11.30 16.58 -0.94
N GLU A 87 -10.13 17.24 -0.86
CA GLU A 87 -10.03 18.70 -0.71
C GLU A 87 -10.74 19.45 -1.86
N SER A 88 -10.79 18.83 -3.04
CA SER A 88 -11.34 19.42 -4.27
C SER A 88 -12.80 19.07 -4.57
N LEU A 89 -13.41 18.19 -3.77
CA LEU A 89 -14.71 17.58 -4.07
C LEU A 89 -15.75 17.82 -2.94
N PRO A 90 -17.05 17.67 -3.24
CA PRO A 90 -18.10 17.68 -2.23
C PRO A 90 -17.92 16.58 -1.17
N ARG A 91 -18.61 16.73 -0.03
CA ARG A 91 -18.71 15.66 0.96
C ARG A 91 -19.59 14.51 0.45
N GLY A 92 -19.33 13.30 0.96
CA GLY A 92 -20.08 12.10 0.63
C GLY A 92 -19.52 11.30 -0.54
N GLU A 93 -18.38 11.70 -1.10
CA GLU A 93 -17.71 10.95 -2.17
C GLU A 93 -17.15 9.63 -1.66
N THR A 94 -17.35 8.56 -2.44
CA THR A 94 -16.84 7.23 -2.11
C THR A 94 -15.37 7.11 -2.49
N VAL A 95 -14.57 6.57 -1.57
CA VAL A 95 -13.15 6.28 -1.80
C VAL A 95 -12.85 4.82 -1.47
N GLY A 96 -12.36 4.10 -2.47
CA GLY A 96 -11.94 2.71 -2.37
C GLY A 96 -10.57 2.55 -1.72
N PHE A 97 -10.40 1.56 -0.86
CA PHE A 97 -9.09 1.16 -0.38
C PHE A 97 -9.03 -0.35 -0.16
N GLU A 98 -7.90 -0.94 -0.52
CA GLU A 98 -7.67 -2.36 -0.31
C GLU A 98 -7.70 -2.74 1.18
N LEU A 99 -8.26 -3.91 1.49
CA LEU A 99 -8.31 -4.51 2.83
C LEU A 99 -6.96 -4.67 3.55
N ARG A 100 -5.81 -4.53 2.87
CA ARG A 100 -4.47 -4.53 3.49
C ARG A 100 -4.03 -3.14 3.92
N CYS A 101 -4.68 -2.07 3.48
CA CYS A 101 -4.33 -0.70 3.86
C CYS A 101 -4.51 -0.49 5.36
N SER A 102 -3.74 0.46 5.90
CA SER A 102 -3.83 0.87 7.30
C SER A 102 -5.22 1.40 7.67
N MET A 103 -5.63 1.23 8.93
CA MET A 103 -6.79 1.92 9.52
C MET A 103 -6.73 3.43 9.31
N ALA A 104 -5.51 4.00 9.23
CA ALA A 104 -5.31 5.41 8.98
C ALA A 104 -5.95 5.86 7.65
N VAL A 105 -5.99 5.00 6.63
CA VAL A 105 -6.59 5.31 5.33
C VAL A 105 -8.10 5.51 5.49
N ALA A 106 -8.79 4.54 6.10
CA ALA A 106 -10.23 4.62 6.32
C ALA A 106 -10.62 5.78 7.25
N GLU A 107 -9.85 5.99 8.32
CA GLU A 107 -10.05 7.11 9.26
C GLU A 107 -9.87 8.46 8.57
N GLU A 108 -8.86 8.61 7.69
CA GLU A 108 -8.62 9.84 6.96
C GLU A 108 -9.78 10.15 6.01
N ILE A 109 -10.22 9.17 5.20
CA ILE A 109 -11.36 9.31 4.28
C ILE A 109 -12.59 9.83 5.06
N ALA A 110 -12.92 9.19 6.18
CA ALA A 110 -14.07 9.57 7.00
C ALA A 110 -13.90 10.98 7.60
N SER A 111 -12.70 11.34 8.04
CA SER A 111 -12.43 12.67 8.64
C SER A 111 -12.58 13.83 7.64
N LEU A 112 -12.32 13.55 6.36
CA LEU A 112 -12.52 14.49 5.25
C LEU A 112 -13.96 14.51 4.74
N GLY A 113 -14.85 13.70 5.32
CA GLY A 113 -16.25 13.61 4.94
C GLY A 113 -16.51 12.74 3.71
N GLY A 114 -15.55 11.90 3.31
CA GLY A 114 -15.75 10.85 2.31
C GLY A 114 -16.36 9.58 2.91
N ILE A 115 -16.75 8.65 2.04
CA ILE A 115 -17.30 7.33 2.40
C ILE A 115 -16.22 6.27 2.14
N PRO A 116 -15.60 5.70 3.18
CA PRO A 116 -14.59 4.65 3.02
C PRO A 116 -15.25 3.36 2.51
N PHE A 117 -14.72 2.80 1.42
CA PHE A 117 -15.15 1.52 0.85
C PHE A 117 -13.97 0.54 0.79
N GLU A 118 -14.03 -0.51 1.62
CA GLU A 118 -12.98 -1.53 1.66
C GLU A 118 -13.13 -2.53 0.49
N THR A 119 -12.06 -2.75 -0.27
CA THR A 119 -12.03 -3.66 -1.42
C THR A 119 -11.21 -4.91 -1.14
N ARG A 120 -11.47 -5.97 -1.92
CA ARG A 120 -10.56 -7.12 -2.07
C ARG A 120 -9.21 -6.70 -2.68
N ALA A 121 -8.20 -7.56 -2.55
CA ALA A 121 -6.89 -7.32 -3.17
C ALA A 121 -6.91 -7.56 -4.69
N GLY A 122 -6.10 -6.79 -5.40
CA GLY A 122 -5.84 -6.83 -6.83
C GLY A 122 -6.40 -5.64 -7.61
N ARG A 123 -5.63 -5.17 -8.60
CA ARG A 123 -5.97 -4.01 -9.46
C ARG A 123 -7.35 -4.05 -10.10
N ILE A 124 -7.89 -5.25 -10.35
CA ILE A 124 -9.24 -5.42 -10.91
C ILE A 124 -10.28 -4.85 -9.95
N ALA A 125 -10.17 -5.15 -8.66
CA ALA A 125 -11.11 -4.68 -7.64
C ALA A 125 -11.08 -3.15 -7.51
N VAL A 126 -9.87 -2.56 -7.50
CA VAL A 126 -9.69 -1.11 -7.45
C VAL A 126 -10.30 -0.42 -8.67
N ARG A 127 -10.10 -0.97 -9.88
CA ARG A 127 -10.75 -0.45 -11.09
C ARG A 127 -12.27 -0.62 -11.06
N GLU A 128 -12.78 -1.74 -10.55
CA GLU A 128 -14.23 -1.96 -10.37
C GLU A 128 -14.84 -0.91 -9.45
N THR A 129 -14.20 -0.59 -8.33
CA THR A 129 -14.67 0.44 -7.38
C THR A 129 -14.79 1.83 -8.02
N ILE A 130 -13.86 2.22 -8.90
CA ILE A 130 -14.01 3.47 -9.66
C ILE A 130 -15.20 3.40 -10.62
N ARG A 131 -15.40 2.28 -11.32
CA ARG A 131 -16.54 2.10 -12.24
C ARG A 131 -17.89 2.15 -11.51
N GLU A 132 -17.92 1.76 -10.24
CA GLU A 132 -19.09 1.84 -9.36
C GLU A 132 -19.30 3.25 -8.78
N GLY A 133 -18.46 4.22 -9.14
CA GLY A 133 -18.64 5.64 -8.83
C GLY A 133 -17.72 6.19 -7.74
N ALA A 134 -16.71 5.43 -7.29
CA ALA A 134 -15.69 5.99 -6.39
C ALA A 134 -14.81 7.01 -7.13
N VAL A 135 -14.43 8.09 -6.44
CA VAL A 135 -13.59 9.15 -7.01
C VAL A 135 -12.11 8.81 -7.01
N PHE A 136 -11.71 7.93 -6.10
CA PHE A 136 -10.36 7.41 -5.94
C PHE A 136 -10.42 5.99 -5.39
N ALA A 137 -9.46 5.15 -5.78
CA ALA A 137 -9.30 3.82 -5.22
C ALA A 137 -7.82 3.44 -5.19
N CYS A 138 -7.36 2.74 -4.14
CA CYS A 138 -5.94 2.45 -3.93
C CYS A 138 -5.63 1.08 -3.32
N GLU A 139 -4.42 0.59 -3.57
CA GLU A 139 -3.86 -0.62 -2.97
C GLU A 139 -2.53 -0.37 -2.25
N THR A 140 -2.10 -1.35 -1.47
CA THR A 140 -0.79 -1.34 -0.80
C THR A 140 0.38 -1.61 -1.75
N THR A 141 0.14 -2.20 -2.92
CA THR A 141 1.17 -2.57 -3.89
C THR A 141 1.61 -1.43 -4.81
N GLY A 142 0.92 -0.28 -4.76
CA GLY A 142 1.22 0.90 -5.58
C GLY A 142 0.26 1.14 -6.76
N HIS A 143 -0.74 0.28 -6.96
CA HIS A 143 -1.84 0.59 -7.89
C HIS A 143 -2.77 1.62 -7.25
N VAL A 144 -2.97 2.74 -7.95
CA VAL A 144 -3.90 3.79 -7.54
C VAL A 144 -4.67 4.28 -8.76
N CYS A 145 -5.99 4.36 -8.64
CA CYS A 145 -6.88 4.79 -9.71
C CYS A 145 -7.54 6.11 -9.30
N PHE A 146 -7.49 7.09 -10.20
CA PHE A 146 -8.17 8.37 -10.05
C PHE A 146 -9.32 8.42 -11.06
N ALA A 147 -10.54 8.78 -10.63
CA ALA A 147 -11.67 8.92 -11.55
C ALA A 147 -11.40 9.99 -12.63
N GLU A 148 -10.70 11.07 -12.27
CA GLU A 148 -10.23 12.12 -13.20
C GLU A 148 -9.25 11.60 -14.28
N ASN A 149 -8.58 10.46 -14.04
CA ASN A 149 -7.68 9.82 -15.00
C ASN A 149 -8.34 8.60 -15.67
N ASN A 150 -9.65 8.70 -15.95
CA ASN A 150 -10.48 7.64 -16.56
C ASN A 150 -10.53 6.33 -15.74
N GLY A 151 -10.15 6.35 -14.46
CA GLY A 151 -10.22 5.19 -13.58
C GLY A 151 -9.22 4.07 -13.88
N PHE A 152 -8.17 4.35 -14.65
CA PHE A 152 -7.04 3.44 -14.82
C PHE A 152 -6.01 3.66 -13.71
N ASP A 153 -5.38 2.58 -13.27
CA ASP A 153 -4.15 2.62 -12.51
C ASP A 153 -3.02 3.09 -13.42
N ASP A 154 -2.37 4.17 -12.98
CA ASP A 154 -1.37 4.88 -13.75
C ASP A 154 -0.32 5.45 -12.79
N GLY A 155 0.80 4.75 -12.70
CA GLY A 155 1.92 5.14 -11.85
C GLY A 155 2.47 6.50 -12.25
N LEU A 156 2.45 6.88 -13.53
CA LEU A 156 2.94 8.19 -13.98
C LEU A 156 2.02 9.32 -13.54
N PHE A 157 0.70 9.11 -13.61
CA PHE A 157 -0.27 10.08 -13.12
C PHE A 157 -0.15 10.26 -11.60
N ALA A 158 -0.08 9.17 -10.85
CA ALA A 158 0.17 9.19 -9.40
C ALA A 158 1.46 9.94 -9.05
N SER A 159 2.51 9.71 -9.84
CA SER A 159 3.81 10.39 -9.69
C SER A 159 3.72 11.89 -9.92
N ALA A 160 2.98 12.32 -10.95
CA ALA A 160 2.76 13.73 -11.23
C ALA A 160 1.96 14.40 -10.10
N LYS A 161 0.93 13.72 -9.56
CA LYS A 161 0.15 14.18 -8.41
C LYS A 161 1.01 14.36 -7.16
N LEU A 162 1.87 13.41 -6.83
CA LEU A 162 2.74 13.55 -5.66
C LEU A 162 3.78 14.66 -5.84
N ALA A 163 4.41 14.76 -7.02
CA ALA A 163 5.33 15.85 -7.31
C ALA A 163 4.64 17.22 -7.25
N TRP A 164 3.38 17.30 -7.72
CA TRP A 164 2.55 18.50 -7.59
C TRP A 164 2.26 18.84 -6.12
N LEU A 165 1.96 17.85 -5.27
CA LEU A 165 1.74 18.07 -3.83
C LEU A 165 2.99 18.62 -3.13
N VAL A 166 4.16 18.04 -3.39
CA VAL A 166 5.46 18.52 -2.86
C VAL A 166 5.68 19.99 -3.26
N LYS A 167 5.45 20.32 -4.54
CA LYS A 167 5.61 21.67 -5.07
C LYS A 167 4.58 22.66 -4.51
N SER A 168 3.29 22.33 -4.57
CA SER A 168 2.18 23.23 -4.25
C SER A 168 2.10 23.56 -2.76
N LYS A 169 2.41 22.59 -1.88
CA LYS A 169 2.46 22.82 -0.43
C LYS A 169 3.82 23.39 0.03
N ALA A 170 4.78 23.57 -0.90
CA ALA A 170 6.14 24.02 -0.63
C ALA A 170 6.79 23.27 0.56
N ALA A 171 6.59 21.95 0.59
CA ALA A 171 6.96 21.10 1.72
C ALA A 171 7.76 19.88 1.25
N ALA A 172 8.76 19.49 2.03
CA ALA A 172 9.54 18.29 1.79
C ALA A 172 8.65 17.04 1.78
N ALA A 173 8.96 16.07 0.92
CA ALA A 173 8.20 14.83 0.78
C ALA A 173 8.14 14.07 2.13
N SER A 174 9.24 14.06 2.89
CA SER A 174 9.27 13.46 4.22
C SER A 174 8.33 14.12 5.22
N LYS A 175 8.13 15.44 5.12
CA LYS A 175 7.21 16.19 6.00
C LYS A 175 5.75 15.90 5.64
N LEU A 176 5.45 15.80 4.35
CA LEU A 176 4.11 15.39 3.90
C LEU A 176 3.81 13.97 4.37
N ALA A 177 4.71 13.01 4.15
CA ALA A 177 4.56 11.64 4.60
C ALA A 177 4.40 11.53 6.13
N ALA A 178 5.21 12.27 6.90
CA ALA A 178 5.14 12.29 8.37
C ALA A 178 3.87 12.95 8.94
N SER A 179 3.07 13.64 8.12
CA SER A 179 1.77 14.18 8.53
C SER A 179 0.65 13.14 8.50
N VAL A 180 0.93 11.94 8.00
CA VAL A 180 -0.01 10.83 7.97
C VAL A 180 0.07 10.07 9.29
N LYS A 181 -1.10 9.79 9.87
CA LYS A 181 -1.20 8.98 11.08
C LYS A 181 -0.65 7.58 10.81
N THR A 182 0.19 7.09 11.71
CA THR A 182 0.71 5.71 11.66
C THR A 182 0.24 4.92 12.86
N TYR A 183 0.22 3.61 12.70
CA TYR A 183 -0.12 2.63 13.72
C TYR A 183 0.95 1.56 13.81
N PHE A 184 0.99 0.85 14.94
CA PHE A 184 1.89 -0.29 15.08
C PHE A 184 1.43 -1.36 14.10
N SER A 185 2.28 -1.73 13.16
CA SER A 185 1.94 -2.71 12.14
C SER A 185 3.07 -3.67 11.89
N THR A 186 2.73 -4.78 11.26
CA THR A 186 3.69 -5.66 10.64
C THR A 186 3.88 -5.25 9.17
N ARG A 187 5.07 -5.50 8.64
CA ARG A 187 5.23 -5.58 7.18
C ARG A 187 4.32 -6.69 6.64
N GLU A 188 4.02 -6.65 5.35
CA GLU A 188 3.39 -7.81 4.71
C GLU A 188 4.28 -9.05 4.89
N LEU A 189 3.69 -10.08 5.47
CA LEU A 189 4.27 -11.41 5.57
C LEU A 189 3.92 -12.17 4.31
N ARG A 190 4.95 -12.69 3.64
CA ARG A 190 4.82 -13.59 2.49
C ARG A 190 5.34 -14.94 2.93
N ILE A 191 4.44 -15.88 3.18
CA ILE A 191 4.73 -17.18 3.78
C ILE A 191 4.56 -18.24 2.70
N PRO A 192 5.65 -18.83 2.16
CA PRO A 192 5.57 -19.93 1.21
C PRO A 192 4.69 -21.05 1.75
N CYS A 193 3.67 -21.44 1.00
CA CYS A 193 2.65 -22.36 1.45
C CYS A 193 1.93 -23.02 0.26
N GLU A 194 2.23 -24.30 0.03
CA GLU A 194 1.57 -25.11 -1.00
C GLU A 194 0.09 -25.38 -0.66
N ILE A 195 -0.23 -25.50 0.64
CA ILE A 195 -1.59 -25.75 1.16
C ILE A 195 -2.32 -24.45 1.52
N LYS A 196 -2.05 -23.34 0.79
CA LYS A 196 -2.53 -21.99 1.15
C LYS A 196 -4.05 -21.92 1.38
N ASP A 197 -4.85 -22.59 0.56
CA ASP A 197 -6.30 -22.56 0.69
C ASP A 197 -6.80 -23.31 1.94
N GLU A 198 -6.22 -24.49 2.21
CA GLU A 198 -6.51 -25.28 3.42
C GLU A 198 -6.07 -24.55 4.69
N ALA A 199 -4.94 -23.84 4.63
CA ALA A 199 -4.43 -23.05 5.73
C ALA A 199 -5.36 -21.87 6.06
N VAL A 200 -5.87 -21.15 5.06
CA VAL A 200 -6.86 -20.08 5.24
C VAL A 200 -8.15 -20.64 5.85
N GLU A 201 -8.65 -21.77 5.37
CA GLU A 201 -9.86 -22.41 5.92
C GLU A 201 -9.66 -22.91 7.36
N THR A 202 -8.44 -23.36 7.71
CA THR A 202 -8.08 -23.72 9.09
C THR A 202 -8.13 -22.50 10.00
N VAL A 203 -7.51 -21.38 9.60
CA VAL A 203 -7.55 -20.13 10.36
C VAL A 203 -8.98 -19.64 10.52
N LYS A 204 -9.77 -19.67 9.43
CA LYS A 204 -11.19 -19.30 9.44
C LYS A 204 -11.97 -20.08 10.49
N LYS A 205 -11.91 -21.41 10.47
CA LYS A 205 -12.63 -22.29 11.42
C LYS A 205 -12.20 -22.01 12.86
N SER A 206 -10.90 -21.85 13.09
CA SER A 206 -10.36 -21.55 14.42
C SER A 206 -10.86 -20.21 14.95
N LEU A 207 -10.84 -19.14 14.15
CA LEU A 207 -11.32 -17.82 14.56
C LEU A 207 -12.85 -17.76 14.68
N SER A 208 -13.60 -18.43 13.80
CA SER A 208 -15.08 -18.48 13.88
C SER A 208 -15.57 -19.15 15.16
N SER A 209 -14.82 -20.11 15.71
CA SER A 209 -15.16 -20.76 16.99
C SER A 209 -15.13 -19.82 18.20
N GLN A 210 -14.53 -18.64 18.05
CA GLN A 210 -14.38 -17.63 19.11
C GLN A 210 -15.47 -16.54 19.04
N ASN A 211 -16.52 -16.71 18.23
CA ASN A 211 -17.63 -15.76 18.05
C ASN A 211 -17.18 -14.36 17.62
N LEU A 212 -16.09 -14.27 16.86
CA LEU A 212 -15.56 -13.03 16.31
C LEU A 212 -16.32 -12.64 15.03
N LYS A 213 -16.49 -11.34 14.80
CA LYS A 213 -17.00 -10.82 13.53
C LYS A 213 -15.87 -10.83 12.50
N LEU A 214 -15.94 -11.76 11.55
CA LEU A 214 -14.93 -11.93 10.51
C LEU A 214 -15.45 -11.44 9.16
N SER A 215 -14.58 -10.83 8.37
CA SER A 215 -14.77 -10.65 6.92
C SER A 215 -14.06 -11.78 6.18
N THR A 216 -14.76 -12.41 5.25
CA THR A 216 -14.26 -13.56 4.46
C THR A 216 -14.33 -13.29 2.96
N ALA A 217 -14.31 -12.01 2.55
CA ALA A 217 -14.41 -11.62 1.14
C ALA A 217 -13.14 -11.99 0.34
N ASP A 218 -11.97 -11.93 0.97
CA ASP A 218 -10.67 -12.32 0.40
C ASP A 218 -9.74 -12.74 1.54
N GLY A 219 -9.69 -14.04 1.79
CA GLY A 219 -9.05 -14.61 2.97
C GLY A 219 -9.92 -14.53 4.23
N VAL A 220 -9.29 -14.27 5.36
CA VAL A 220 -9.93 -14.09 6.67
C VAL A 220 -9.37 -12.84 7.32
N LYS A 221 -10.24 -11.86 7.51
CA LYS A 221 -9.94 -10.60 8.21
C LYS A 221 -10.76 -10.51 9.50
N TYR A 222 -10.07 -10.20 10.60
CA TYR A 222 -10.68 -9.73 11.83
C TYR A 222 -10.36 -8.24 11.97
N ALA A 223 -11.33 -7.44 12.37
CA ALA A 223 -11.13 -6.02 12.64
C ALA A 223 -12.08 -5.55 13.74
N ASP A 224 -11.55 -4.78 14.67
CA ASP A 224 -12.30 -4.04 15.69
C ASP A 224 -11.81 -2.59 15.79
N ALA A 225 -12.21 -1.86 16.82
CA ALA A 225 -11.86 -0.45 16.98
C ALA A 225 -10.37 -0.19 17.31
N SER A 226 -9.64 -1.24 17.74
CA SER A 226 -8.27 -1.20 18.26
C SER A 226 -7.25 -1.86 17.33
N ALA A 227 -7.64 -2.88 16.56
CA ALA A 227 -6.73 -3.64 15.73
C ALA A 227 -7.43 -4.37 14.57
N TRP A 228 -6.64 -4.80 13.60
CA TRP A 228 -7.05 -5.77 12.61
C TRP A 228 -5.93 -6.75 12.27
N GLY A 229 -6.35 -7.93 11.81
CA GLY A 229 -5.47 -8.96 11.30
C GLY A 229 -6.07 -9.60 10.06
N LEU A 230 -5.22 -9.93 9.10
CA LEU A 230 -5.60 -10.54 7.84
C LEU A 230 -4.66 -11.70 7.52
N VAL A 231 -5.24 -12.80 7.05
CA VAL A 231 -4.53 -13.81 6.27
C VAL A 231 -5.29 -14.07 4.98
N ARG A 232 -4.58 -14.17 3.85
CA ARG A 232 -5.18 -14.51 2.55
C ARG A 232 -4.26 -15.40 1.72
N ALA A 233 -4.84 -16.20 0.83
CA ALA A 233 -4.10 -16.94 -0.17
C ALA A 233 -3.71 -16.01 -1.32
N SER A 234 -2.44 -16.01 -1.73
CA SER A 234 -2.03 -15.30 -2.94
C SER A 234 -2.71 -15.92 -4.16
N GLN A 235 -3.20 -15.09 -5.09
CA GLN A 235 -3.80 -15.58 -6.33
C GLN A 235 -2.74 -16.03 -7.34
N THR A 236 -1.57 -15.40 -7.31
CA THR A 236 -0.52 -15.57 -8.32
C THR A 236 0.64 -16.47 -7.88
N GLU A 237 0.79 -16.68 -6.57
CA GLU A 237 1.94 -17.41 -6.00
C GLU A 237 1.48 -18.47 -4.97
N PRO A 238 2.26 -19.55 -4.76
CA PRO A 238 2.01 -20.55 -3.72
C PRO A 238 2.42 -20.03 -2.34
N LEU A 239 1.78 -18.95 -1.88
CA LEU A 239 2.07 -18.34 -0.58
C LEU A 239 0.81 -17.77 0.09
N LEU A 240 0.90 -17.62 1.40
CA LEU A 240 -0.02 -16.82 2.20
C LEU A 240 0.53 -15.40 2.34
N SER A 241 -0.36 -14.42 2.22
CA SER A 241 -0.11 -13.03 2.59
C SER A 241 -0.80 -12.76 3.93
N ALA A 242 -0.07 -12.20 4.89
CA ALA A 242 -0.63 -11.80 6.17
C ALA A 242 -0.13 -10.42 6.61
N ARG A 243 -0.99 -9.64 7.24
CA ARG A 243 -0.68 -8.32 7.81
C ARG A 243 -1.53 -8.07 9.04
N PHE A 244 -0.94 -7.41 10.02
CA PHE A 244 -1.52 -7.10 11.32
C PHE A 244 -1.23 -5.65 11.67
N GLU A 245 -2.19 -4.98 12.30
CA GLU A 245 -2.06 -3.60 12.77
C GLU A 245 -2.84 -3.39 14.07
N GLY A 246 -2.30 -2.57 14.96
CA GLY A 246 -2.95 -2.18 16.21
C GLY A 246 -2.64 -0.74 16.59
N LYS A 247 -3.58 -0.10 17.30
CA LYS A 247 -3.43 1.28 17.77
C LYS A 247 -2.32 1.42 18.82
N THR A 248 -2.09 0.38 19.59
CA THR A 248 -0.95 0.24 20.50
C THR A 248 -0.16 -1.03 20.20
N GLN A 249 1.08 -1.10 20.71
CA GLN A 249 1.88 -2.32 20.64
C GLN A 249 1.16 -3.52 21.28
N LYS A 250 0.37 -3.29 22.34
CA LYS A 250 -0.44 -4.33 22.98
C LYS A 250 -1.56 -4.83 22.08
N ASP A 251 -2.23 -3.93 21.36
CA ASP A 251 -3.30 -4.30 20.43
C ASP A 251 -2.74 -5.11 19.26
N LEU A 252 -1.59 -4.68 18.71
CA LEU A 252 -0.87 -5.41 17.68
C LEU A 252 -0.47 -6.81 18.16
N GLN A 253 0.12 -6.92 19.35
CA GLN A 253 0.50 -8.21 19.93
C GLN A 253 -0.72 -9.12 20.11
N SER A 254 -1.83 -8.56 20.60
CA SER A 254 -3.05 -9.33 20.87
C SER A 254 -3.64 -9.92 19.58
N VAL A 255 -3.75 -9.11 18.52
CA VAL A 255 -4.25 -9.60 17.22
C VAL A 255 -3.27 -10.54 16.54
N TYR A 256 -1.96 -10.31 16.69
CA TYR A 256 -0.93 -11.21 16.19
C TYR A 256 -1.04 -12.60 16.82
N ASP A 257 -1.10 -12.66 18.15
CA ASP A 257 -1.18 -13.92 18.89
C ASP A 257 -2.49 -14.66 18.62
N LEU A 258 -3.58 -13.93 18.41
CA LEU A 258 -4.86 -14.49 18.01
C LEU A 258 -4.73 -15.27 16.69
N PHE A 259 -4.12 -14.67 15.67
CA PHE A 259 -3.90 -15.35 14.41
C PHE A 259 -2.85 -16.44 14.52
N ALA A 260 -1.72 -16.20 15.20
CA ALA A 260 -0.64 -17.18 15.36
C ALA A 260 -1.14 -18.50 15.97
N ARG A 261 -2.09 -18.46 16.92
CA ARG A 261 -2.75 -19.65 17.48
C ARG A 261 -3.74 -20.33 16.51
N ALA A 262 -4.26 -19.58 15.54
CA ALA A 262 -5.21 -20.08 14.55
C ALA A 262 -4.55 -20.73 13.32
N PHE A 263 -3.26 -20.47 13.07
CA PHE A 263 -2.53 -21.10 11.98
C PHE A 263 -2.36 -22.61 12.18
N PRO A 264 -2.31 -23.41 11.10
CA PRO A 264 -1.93 -24.82 11.18
C PRO A 264 -0.56 -24.99 11.84
N ALA A 265 -0.37 -26.07 12.60
CA ALA A 265 0.90 -26.35 13.28
C ALA A 265 2.12 -26.49 12.32
N SER A 266 1.87 -26.79 11.05
CA SER A 266 2.89 -26.83 9.98
C SER A 266 3.38 -25.46 9.54
N ILE A 267 2.66 -24.38 9.86
CA ILE A 267 2.98 -23.01 9.45
C ILE A 267 3.34 -22.20 10.69
N LYS A 268 4.62 -21.84 10.79
CA LYS A 268 5.11 -20.99 11.88
C LYS A 268 5.24 -19.56 11.38
N LEU A 269 4.50 -18.65 12.01
CA LEU A 269 4.73 -17.22 11.84
C LEU A 269 6.06 -16.83 12.53
N PRO A 270 6.79 -15.83 12.01
CA PRO A 270 8.01 -15.31 12.64
C PRO A 270 7.72 -14.67 14.02
N SER A 271 8.72 -14.20 14.76
CA SER A 271 8.42 -13.40 15.97
C SER A 271 7.90 -12.03 15.57
N LEU A 272 6.96 -11.47 16.33
CA LEU A 272 6.39 -10.14 16.04
C LEU A 272 7.49 -9.07 15.94
N GLU A 273 8.44 -9.09 16.87
CA GLU A 273 9.58 -8.16 16.89
C GLU A 273 10.39 -8.14 15.58
N SER A 274 10.51 -9.29 14.89
CA SER A 274 11.28 -9.39 13.64
C SER A 274 10.57 -8.84 12.40
N ILE A 275 9.27 -8.53 12.51
CA ILE A 275 8.42 -8.14 11.39
C ILE A 275 7.66 -6.83 11.61
N MET A 276 7.80 -6.22 12.79
CA MET A 276 7.21 -4.92 13.09
C MET A 276 7.80 -3.83 12.20
N GLN A 277 6.94 -2.93 11.72
CA GLN A 277 7.31 -1.66 11.12
C GLN A 277 7.05 -0.56 12.15
N ASN A 278 8.06 0.29 12.36
CA ASN A 278 7.97 1.48 13.20
C ASN A 278 7.53 2.69 12.37
#